data_AF-A0A512E3J6-F1
#
_entry.id   AF-A0A512E3J6-F1
#
_cell.length_a   1.000
_cell.length_b   1.000
_cell.length_c   1.000
_cell.angle_alpha   90.00
_cell.angle_beta   90.00
_cell.angle_gamma   90.00
#
_symmetry.space_group_name_H-M   'P 1'
#
loop_
_entity.id
_entity.type
_entity.pdbx_description
1 polymer ?
#
loop_
_entity_poly.entity_id
_entity_poly.type
_entity_poly.pdbx_seq_one_letter_code
_entity_poly.pdbx_strand_id
1 'polypeptide(L)'
;MVPPLSHCPRCGSRSLIWYGIVAGKQLWRCKRCRYQFTRLEGHDTPEPTKRAAVSLYGYGLSFNAVAHLLGTTAQSVLRWVCSYVDRCCAKPPPEDAVVIELDEIWHCLQRKDNKVWIWKA
;
A
#
# COMPACT_ATOMS: atom_id res chain seq x y z
N MET A 1 -13.19 -25.95 1.68
CA MET A 1 -12.53 -26.53 0.48
C MET A 1 -12.04 -25.36 -0.35
N VAL A 2 -10.73 -25.18 -0.49
CA VAL A 2 -10.16 -24.03 -1.23
C VAL A 2 -10.17 -24.39 -2.73
N PRO A 3 -10.75 -23.57 -3.61
CA PRO A 3 -10.85 -23.89 -5.03
C PRO A 3 -9.45 -23.86 -5.67
N PRO A 4 -9.19 -24.70 -6.68
CA PRO A 4 -7.90 -24.73 -7.36
C PRO A 4 -7.80 -23.57 -8.35
N LEU A 5 -7.14 -22.47 -8.00
CA LEU A 5 -6.71 -21.49 -9.00
C LEU A 5 -5.37 -21.92 -9.62
N SER A 6 -5.34 -21.90 -10.95
CA SER A 6 -4.57 -22.82 -11.78
C SER A 6 -3.33 -22.20 -12.43
N HIS A 7 -2.85 -21.03 -11.98
CA HIS A 7 -1.85 -20.24 -12.71
C HIS A 7 -0.75 -19.64 -11.82
N CYS A 8 0.43 -19.45 -12.39
CA CYS A 8 1.57 -18.81 -11.72
C CYS A 8 1.32 -17.31 -11.51
N PRO A 9 1.50 -16.76 -10.30
CA PRO A 9 1.25 -15.34 -10.00
C PRO A 9 2.20 -14.38 -10.75
N ARG A 10 3.35 -14.86 -11.22
CA ARG A 10 4.33 -14.03 -11.92
C ARG A 10 4.14 -13.99 -13.44
N CYS A 11 3.64 -15.07 -14.05
CA CYS A 11 3.62 -15.20 -15.52
C CYS A 11 2.31 -15.75 -16.08
N GLY A 12 1.32 -16.04 -15.23
CA GLY A 12 0.02 -16.58 -15.64
C GLY A 12 0.06 -18.00 -16.23
N SER A 13 1.20 -18.70 -16.24
CA SER A 13 1.27 -20.07 -16.78
C SER A 13 0.55 -21.08 -15.88
N ARG A 14 -0.21 -22.00 -16.49
CA ARG A 14 -0.85 -23.14 -15.78
C ARG A 14 0.08 -24.31 -15.48
N SER A 15 1.31 -24.27 -16.01
CA SER A 15 2.28 -25.36 -15.86
C SER A 15 2.96 -25.28 -14.49
N LEU A 16 2.23 -25.67 -13.43
CA LEU A 16 2.71 -25.73 -12.06
C LEU A 16 3.12 -27.16 -11.69
N ILE A 17 4.20 -27.29 -10.93
CA ILE A 17 4.65 -28.57 -10.37
C ILE A 17 4.76 -28.50 -8.85
N TRP A 18 4.56 -29.67 -8.24
CA TRP A 18 4.92 -29.92 -6.86
C TRP A 18 6.45 -29.79 -6.72
N TYR A 19 6.92 -28.99 -5.76
CA TYR A 19 8.35 -28.77 -5.54
C TYR A 19 8.81 -29.08 -4.10
N GLY A 20 7.87 -29.16 -3.14
CA GLY A 20 8.15 -29.55 -1.76
C GLY A 20 7.14 -28.98 -0.77
N ILE A 21 7.47 -28.99 0.52
CA ILE A 21 6.67 -28.40 1.60
C ILE A 21 7.56 -27.45 2.41
N VAL A 22 7.09 -26.22 2.66
CA VAL A 22 7.78 -25.22 3.49
C VAL A 22 6.80 -24.68 4.52
N ALA A 23 7.19 -24.69 5.80
CA ALA A 23 6.37 -24.23 6.93
C ALA A 23 4.95 -24.85 6.94
N GLY A 24 4.87 -26.16 6.66
CA GLY A 24 3.61 -26.91 6.61
C GLY A 24 2.72 -26.59 5.41
N LYS A 25 3.18 -25.77 4.46
CA LYS A 25 2.43 -25.38 3.26
C LYS A 25 3.10 -25.91 2.00
N GLN A 26 2.28 -26.23 1.01
CA GLN A 26 2.71 -26.74 -0.28
C GLN A 26 3.53 -25.69 -1.04
N LEU A 27 4.76 -26.04 -1.43
CA LEU A 27 5.60 -25.23 -2.31
C LEU A 27 5.37 -25.62 -3.77
N TRP A 28 4.97 -24.65 -4.57
CA TRP A 28 4.74 -24.79 -6.00
C TRP A 28 5.88 -24.15 -6.77
N ARG A 29 6.21 -24.73 -7.93
CA ARG A 29 7.15 -24.13 -8.89
C ARG A 29 6.52 -24.07 -10.27
N CYS A 30 6.65 -22.93 -10.94
CA CYS A 30 6.22 -22.79 -12.33
C CYS A 30 7.26 -23.39 -13.29
N LYS A 31 6.86 -24.25 -14.23
CA LYS A 31 7.78 -24.80 -15.26
C LYS A 31 8.31 -23.72 -16.21
N ARG A 32 7.51 -22.69 -16.50
CA ARG A 32 7.86 -21.64 -17.48
C ARG A 32 8.86 -20.63 -16.93
N CYS A 33 8.55 -20.00 -15.79
CA CYS A 33 9.39 -18.93 -15.22
C CYS A 33 10.25 -19.36 -14.03
N ARG A 34 10.13 -20.64 -13.60
CA ARG A 34 10.83 -21.23 -12.44
C ARG A 34 10.57 -20.54 -11.10
N TYR A 35 9.61 -19.61 -11.03
CA TYR A 35 9.19 -18.95 -9.78
C TYR A 35 8.61 -19.96 -8.79
N GLN A 36 9.03 -19.85 -7.54
CA GLN A 36 8.62 -20.71 -6.43
C GLN A 36 7.73 -19.90 -5.49
N PHE A 37 6.59 -20.47 -5.10
CA PHE A 37 5.64 -19.80 -4.23
C PHE A 37 4.84 -20.82 -3.42
N THR A 38 4.55 -20.46 -2.17
CA THR A 38 3.86 -21.37 -1.22
C THR A 38 2.36 -21.09 -1.14
N ARG A 39 1.93 -19.90 -1.60
CA ARG A 39 0.53 -19.49 -1.69
C ARG A 39 0.25 -19.01 -3.11
N LEU A 40 -0.89 -19.45 -3.65
CA LEU A 40 -1.40 -19.01 -4.94
C LEU A 40 -2.08 -17.65 -4.86
N GLU A 41 -2.65 -17.32 -3.69
CA GLU A 41 -3.23 -16.02 -3.41
C GLU A 41 -2.18 -15.09 -2.79
N GLY A 42 -2.11 -13.86 -3.30
CA GLY A 42 -1.37 -12.79 -2.65
C GLY A 42 -1.99 -12.47 -1.29
N HIS A 43 -1.19 -11.95 -0.36
CA HIS A 43 -1.70 -11.31 0.85
C HIS A 43 -2.25 -9.93 0.48
N ASP A 44 -3.22 -9.88 -0.42
CA ASP A 44 -3.88 -8.62 -0.73
C ASP A 44 -4.98 -8.38 0.29
N THR A 45 -4.79 -7.31 1.06
CA THR A 45 -5.82 -6.84 1.98
C THR A 45 -7.05 -6.44 1.15
N PRO A 46 -8.27 -6.79 1.60
CA PRO A 46 -9.48 -6.40 0.90
C PRO A 46 -9.53 -4.89 0.63
N GLU A 47 -9.88 -4.50 -0.58
CA GLU A 47 -10.09 -3.09 -0.95
C GLU A 47 -11.01 -2.29 -0.01
N PRO A 48 -12.12 -2.83 0.56
CA PRO A 48 -12.90 -2.06 1.53
C PRO A 48 -12.10 -1.67 2.78
N THR A 49 -11.19 -2.53 3.24
CA THR A 49 -10.31 -2.24 4.38
C THR A 49 -9.31 -1.13 4.05
N LYS A 50 -8.74 -1.14 2.84
CA LYS A 50 -7.85 -0.07 2.38
C LYS A 50 -8.58 1.27 2.30
N ARG A 51 -9.80 1.29 1.76
CA ARG A 51 -10.64 2.50 1.73
C ARG A 51 -10.98 3.02 3.11
N ALA A 52 -11.39 2.14 4.03
CA ALA A 52 -11.66 2.52 5.41
C ALA A 52 -10.43 3.13 6.09
N ALA A 53 -9.24 2.57 5.84
CA ALA A 53 -7.98 3.10 6.38
C ALA A 53 -7.70 4.54 5.90
N VAL A 54 -7.93 4.81 4.62
CA VAL A 54 -7.78 6.15 4.03
C VAL A 54 -8.80 7.13 4.61
N SER A 55 -10.08 6.73 4.70
CA SER A 55 -11.11 7.58 5.30
C SER A 55 -10.81 7.93 6.76
N LEU A 56 -10.42 6.93 7.57
CA LEU A 56 -10.09 7.15 8.98
C LEU A 56 -8.87 8.07 9.16
N TYR A 57 -7.85 7.92 8.31
CA TYR A 57 -6.74 8.87 8.30
C TYR A 57 -7.20 10.28 7.89
N GLY A 58 -8.08 10.39 6.89
CA GLY A 58 -8.69 11.66 6.48
C GLY A 58 -9.51 12.35 7.58
N TYR A 59 -10.09 11.59 8.51
CA TYR A 59 -10.75 12.12 9.71
C TYR A 59 -9.77 12.53 10.84
N GLY A 60 -8.46 12.39 10.63
CA GLY A 60 -7.43 12.84 11.58
C GLY A 60 -6.94 11.76 12.56
N LEU A 61 -7.30 10.50 12.36
CA LEU A 61 -6.75 9.42 13.19
C LEU A 61 -5.27 9.17 12.84
N SER A 62 -4.46 8.89 13.86
CA SER A 62 -3.06 8.49 13.65
C SER A 62 -2.98 7.10 12.99
N PHE A 63 -1.90 6.83 12.26
CA PHE A 63 -1.68 5.52 11.63
C PHE A 63 -1.75 4.35 12.62
N ASN A 64 -1.28 4.56 13.86
CA ASN A 64 -1.37 3.54 14.91
C ASN A 64 -2.81 3.30 15.36
N ALA A 65 -3.61 4.35 15.54
CA ALA A 65 -5.01 4.23 15.91
C ALA A 65 -5.81 3.49 14.82
N VAL A 66 -5.60 3.86 13.55
CA VAL A 66 -6.23 3.18 12.41
C VAL A 66 -5.80 1.72 12.33
N ALA A 67 -4.50 1.44 12.53
CA ALA A 67 -3.97 0.09 12.50
C ALA A 67 -4.59 -0.80 13.59
N HIS A 68 -4.76 -0.26 14.80
CA HIS A 68 -5.41 -0.96 15.90
C HIS A 68 -6.88 -1.26 15.60
N LEU A 69 -7.63 -0.28 15.05
CA LEU A 69 -9.03 -0.45 14.67
C LEU A 69 -9.24 -1.49 13.56
N LEU A 70 -8.31 -1.57 12.61
CA LEU A 70 -8.41 -2.47 11.45
C LEU A 70 -7.67 -3.82 11.64
N GLY A 71 -7.05 -4.05 12.80
CA GLY A 71 -6.28 -5.26 13.06
C GLY A 71 -5.07 -5.43 12.14
N THR A 72 -4.41 -4.32 11.78
CA THR A 72 -3.26 -4.30 10.87
C THR A 72 -2.06 -3.58 11.51
N THR A 73 -1.02 -3.30 10.73
CA THR A 73 0.15 -2.55 11.16
C THR A 73 0.11 -1.12 10.66
N ALA A 74 0.65 -0.17 11.44
CA ALA A 74 0.72 1.24 11.03
C ALA A 74 1.47 1.44 9.70
N GLN A 75 2.47 0.60 9.43
CA GLN A 75 3.21 0.61 8.17
C GLN A 75 2.31 0.22 6.97
N SER A 76 1.39 -0.73 7.16
CA SER A 76 0.44 -1.12 6.11
C SER A 76 -0.53 0.02 5.81
N VAL A 77 -1.06 0.67 6.85
CA VAL A 77 -1.92 1.86 6.72
C VAL A 77 -1.20 2.98 5.97
N LEU A 78 0.03 3.31 6.37
CA LEU A 78 0.85 4.32 5.69
C LEU A 78 1.01 4.01 4.19
N ARG A 79 1.36 2.76 3.85
CA ARG A 79 1.49 2.33 2.45
C ARG A 79 0.20 2.49 1.66
N TRP A 80 -0.94 2.16 2.23
CA TRP A 80 -2.23 2.31 1.57
C TRP A 80 -2.60 3.77 1.35
N VAL A 81 -2.35 4.64 2.34
CA VAL A 81 -2.59 6.08 2.22
C VAL A 81 -1.70 6.70 1.15
N CYS A 82 -0.38 6.45 1.17
CA CYS A 82 0.52 6.95 0.14
C CYS A 82 0.11 6.46 -1.26
N SER A 83 -0.16 5.16 -1.41
CA SER A 83 -0.61 4.60 -2.69
C SER A 83 -1.93 5.19 -3.18
N TYR A 84 -2.84 5.57 -2.28
CA TYR A 84 -4.07 6.26 -2.63
C TYR A 84 -3.79 7.69 -3.13
N VAL A 85 -2.95 8.45 -2.41
CA VAL A 85 -2.55 9.81 -2.79
C VAL A 85 -1.87 9.81 -4.15
N ASP A 86 -0.92 8.91 -4.40
CA ASP A 86 -0.21 8.80 -5.67
C ASP A 86 -1.17 8.52 -6.85
N ARG A 87 -2.27 7.81 -6.59
CA ARG A 87 -3.27 7.46 -7.62
C ARG A 87 -4.33 8.54 -7.85
N CYS A 88 -4.72 9.25 -6.79
CA CYS A 88 -5.89 10.13 -6.82
C CYS A 88 -5.53 11.62 -6.85
N CYS A 89 -4.35 12.00 -6.38
CA CYS A 89 -3.96 13.39 -6.21
C CYS A 89 -2.83 13.74 -7.20
N ALA A 90 -3.21 14.18 -8.40
CA ALA A 90 -2.27 14.84 -9.30
C ALA A 90 -2.29 16.35 -9.01
N LYS A 91 -1.10 16.96 -8.89
CA LYS A 91 -1.01 18.42 -8.79
C LYS A 91 -1.43 19.03 -10.13
N PRO A 92 -2.44 19.92 -10.17
CA PRO A 92 -2.78 20.61 -11.41
C PRO A 92 -1.62 21.50 -11.88
N PRO A 93 -1.46 21.73 -13.19
CA PRO A 93 -0.48 22.69 -13.68
C PRO A 93 -0.84 24.09 -13.16
N PRO A 94 0.17 24.92 -12.83
CA PRO A 94 -0.09 26.29 -12.42
C PRO A 94 -0.72 27.07 -13.58
N GLU A 95 -1.83 27.74 -13.33
CA GLU A 95 -2.38 28.79 -14.20
C GLU A 95 -1.59 30.10 -13.96
N ASP A 96 -1.80 31.12 -14.80
CA ASP A 96 -1.18 32.44 -14.62
C ASP A 96 -1.59 33.02 -13.26
N ALA A 97 -0.68 32.99 -12.29
CA ALA A 97 -0.94 33.33 -10.90
C ALA A 97 -1.10 34.84 -10.73
N VAL A 98 -2.31 35.30 -10.38
CA VAL A 98 -2.61 36.74 -10.25
C VAL A 98 -2.40 37.27 -8.82
N VAL A 99 -2.61 36.48 -7.77
CA VAL A 99 -2.24 36.80 -6.37
C VAL A 99 -2.11 35.49 -5.59
N ILE A 100 -1.05 35.30 -4.81
CA ILE A 100 -0.86 34.13 -3.93
C ILE A 100 -0.77 34.63 -2.48
N GLU A 101 -1.65 34.14 -1.61
CA GLU A 101 -1.60 34.38 -0.17
C GLU A 101 -0.76 33.28 0.50
N LEU A 102 0.19 33.66 1.36
CA LEU A 102 1.02 32.71 2.11
C LEU A 102 0.55 32.62 3.56
N ASP A 103 0.05 31.46 3.95
CA ASP A 103 -0.24 31.13 5.36
C ASP A 103 0.90 30.30 5.98
N GLU A 104 1.37 30.74 7.15
CA GLU A 104 2.38 30.01 7.93
C GLU A 104 1.73 29.01 8.89
N ILE A 105 2.12 27.74 8.79
CA ILE A 105 1.65 26.68 9.69
C ILE A 105 2.85 26.11 10.44
N TRP A 106 2.76 26.08 11.76
CA TRP A 106 3.78 25.50 12.62
C TRP A 106 3.47 24.02 12.89
N HIS A 107 4.38 23.14 12.48
CA HIS A 107 4.35 21.71 12.84
C HIS A 107 5.67 21.29 13.50
N CYS A 108 5.60 20.42 14.51
CA CYS A 108 6.80 19.86 15.13
C CYS A 108 7.21 18.58 14.42
N LEU A 109 8.21 18.66 13.54
CA LEU A 109 8.88 17.49 13.00
C LEU A 109 9.97 17.07 13.98
N GLN A 110 10.03 15.80 14.36
CA GLN A 110 11.00 15.27 15.34
C GLN A 110 12.48 15.40 14.90
N ARG A 111 12.76 15.92 13.69
CA ARG A 111 14.11 16.26 13.23
C ARG A 111 14.39 17.73 13.48
N LYS A 112 15.25 18.02 14.46
CA LYS A 112 15.59 19.38 14.88
C LYS A 112 16.60 20.11 13.97
N ASP A 113 17.27 19.39 13.05
CA ASP A 113 18.45 19.94 12.36
C ASP A 113 18.18 20.52 10.96
N ASN A 114 17.05 20.20 10.32
CA ASN A 114 16.76 20.67 8.95
C ASN A 114 15.40 21.36 8.88
N LYS A 115 15.40 22.67 8.58
CA LYS A 115 14.20 23.42 8.21
C LYS A 115 13.68 22.88 6.88
N VAL A 116 12.46 22.36 6.86
CA VAL A 116 11.76 21.92 5.64
C VAL A 116 10.71 22.96 5.31
N TRP A 117 10.84 23.61 4.16
CA TRP A 117 9.86 24.56 3.63
C TRP A 117 8.87 23.81 2.76
N ILE A 118 7.60 23.80 3.14
CA ILE A 118 6.52 23.19 2.35
C ILE A 118 5.84 24.31 1.56
N TRP A 119 6.10 24.38 0.25
CA TRP A 119 5.47 25.32 -0.66
C TRP A 119 4.21 24.68 -1.25
N LYS A 120 3.04 25.22 -0.94
CA LYS A 120 1.80 24.91 -1.67
C LYS A 120 1.56 26.04 -2.65
N ALA A 121 1.31 25.70 -3.91
CA ALA A 121 0.92 26.62 -4.98
C ALA A 121 -0.52 26.30 -5.36
#